data_AF-A0A146KFY8-F1
#
_entry.id   AF-A0A146KFY8-F1
#
_cell.length_a   1.000
_cell.length_b   1.000
_cell.length_c   1.000
_cell.angle_alpha   90.00
_cell.angle_beta   90.00
_cell.angle_gamma   90.00
#
_symmetry.space_group_name_H-M   'P 1'
#
loop_
_entity.id
_entity.type
_entity.pdbx_description
1 polymer ?
#
loop_
_entity_poly.entity_id
_entity_poly.type
_entity_poly.pdbx_seq_one_letter_code
_entity_poly.pdbx_strand_id
1 'polypeptide(L)'
;KKLPNALNQQQIQKLIQDQPDTIQLIENSVSSLCNQIELFLVDAEKVRIEGEDTGPESEQVFWRARMACYNHVGTQMKEIPWINSSIQILKNKDSPVVLRWQNVRKRVGEGTNEAKDNLKYLTTITDILQPLYSNQPGKMTLVISDLIETIKMTHSMAKYYGSRDNMTTLLVKISNQMIKACRVWIKNVPASYLDNEDGPKRHIIYDRDPKDILNKIGDCITLNTKFQQCYNDVKQNLLLNNAEKQFDFSEEAIFGNFDLFCQRLKKIADIIITKDNFSSLEKTTVAGLSDIIKNQNSAINELRVKPYDALMHRLQIFDEDYAKYKEYIEKEEEDLKHYIDSQFNQQNPLLQDLINIMCQLGEILNRPALKEHVIEKYKSLLEMFLEFISSVNKFFDDNCKNPPIPTGFSTVGGSIAWAKMLMFHVEKFMNFFKSVYVQVQDDDQKPVNIEPDFNEKRYYPPTGYHTILQEFSKKIKVQTNYSHLMEKLRQYQVNRIAEWKKEIQEIRMSLQSTVLVQHEKTKQLFVNFDQRITELCHEVKLLQTLNIKESEIPEAAKSITLHEVNL
;
A
#
# COMPACT_ATOMS: atom_id res chain seq x y z
N LYS A 1 -35.08 -67.67 -23.06
CA LYS A 1 -36.57 -67.79 -23.20
C LYS A 1 -37.21 -66.70 -22.35
N LYS A 2 -38.16 -65.92 -22.89
CA LYS A 2 -38.86 -64.86 -22.14
C LYS A 2 -39.58 -65.51 -20.95
N LEU A 3 -39.14 -65.20 -19.73
CA LEU A 3 -39.90 -65.52 -18.52
C LEU A 3 -41.17 -64.66 -18.52
N PRO A 4 -42.37 -65.24 -18.30
CA PRO A 4 -43.59 -64.45 -18.14
C PRO A 4 -43.46 -63.47 -16.97
N ASN A 5 -44.06 -62.28 -17.08
CA ASN A 5 -44.03 -61.24 -16.04
C ASN A 5 -44.74 -61.64 -14.73
N ALA A 6 -45.52 -62.73 -14.74
CA ALA A 6 -46.12 -63.33 -13.56
C ALA A 6 -46.19 -64.85 -13.73
N LEU A 7 -45.46 -65.59 -12.88
CA LEU A 7 -45.58 -67.04 -12.76
C LEU A 7 -46.40 -67.34 -11.49
N ASN A 8 -47.38 -68.23 -11.57
CA ASN A 8 -48.17 -68.62 -10.39
C ASN A 8 -47.30 -69.49 -9.44
N GLN A 9 -47.56 -69.45 -8.12
CA GLN A 9 -46.76 -70.18 -7.11
C GLN A 9 -46.55 -71.66 -7.42
N GLN A 10 -47.56 -72.34 -7.96
CA GLN A 10 -47.48 -73.75 -8.37
C GLN A 10 -46.55 -74.00 -9.58
N GLN A 11 -46.47 -73.04 -10.52
CA GLN A 11 -45.56 -73.11 -11.66
C GLN A 11 -44.10 -72.87 -11.24
N ILE A 12 -43.90 -71.99 -10.26
CA ILE A 12 -42.57 -71.71 -9.70
C ILE A 12 -42.03 -72.93 -8.92
N GLN A 13 -42.88 -73.57 -8.11
CA GLN A 13 -42.47 -74.79 -7.38
C GLN A 13 -42.11 -75.96 -8.31
N LYS A 14 -42.87 -76.16 -9.40
CA LYS A 14 -42.52 -77.16 -10.43
C LYS A 14 -41.20 -76.85 -11.14
N LEU A 15 -40.97 -75.58 -11.52
CA LEU A 15 -39.70 -75.15 -12.12
C LEU A 15 -38.50 -75.36 -11.18
N ILE A 16 -38.69 -75.21 -9.87
CA ILE A 16 -37.66 -75.44 -8.85
C ILE A 16 -37.32 -76.93 -8.71
N GLN A 17 -38.32 -77.82 -8.81
CA GLN A 17 -38.11 -79.26 -8.72
C GLN A 17 -37.57 -79.88 -10.02
N ASP A 18 -38.02 -79.39 -11.18
CA ASP A 18 -37.76 -80.05 -12.48
C ASP A 18 -36.49 -79.54 -13.19
N GLN A 19 -35.96 -78.35 -12.88
CA GLN A 19 -34.83 -77.74 -13.63
C GLN A 19 -33.83 -76.94 -12.75
N PRO A 20 -32.92 -77.62 -12.01
CA PRO A 20 -31.93 -76.96 -11.17
C PRO A 20 -30.89 -76.14 -11.97
N ASP A 21 -30.51 -76.58 -13.17
CA ASP A 21 -29.51 -75.89 -14.02
C ASP A 21 -30.00 -74.50 -14.47
N THR A 22 -31.30 -74.41 -14.80
CA THR A 22 -31.94 -73.15 -15.18
C THR A 22 -31.92 -72.14 -14.03
N ILE A 23 -32.06 -72.61 -12.79
CA ILE A 23 -31.99 -71.77 -11.60
C ILE A 23 -30.57 -71.29 -11.34
N GLN A 24 -29.56 -72.15 -11.48
CA GLN A 24 -28.17 -71.75 -11.33
C GLN A 24 -27.79 -70.68 -12.38
N LEU A 25 -28.28 -70.80 -13.61
CA LEU A 25 -28.12 -69.78 -14.65
C LEU A 25 -28.78 -68.45 -14.27
N ILE A 26 -29.96 -68.48 -13.66
CA ILE A 26 -30.64 -67.27 -13.17
C ILE A 26 -29.84 -66.62 -12.02
N GLU A 27 -29.36 -67.41 -11.06
CA GLU A 27 -28.51 -66.93 -9.95
C GLU A 27 -27.22 -66.28 -10.46
N ASN A 28 -26.56 -66.92 -11.43
CA ASN A 28 -25.34 -66.40 -12.05
C ASN A 28 -25.62 -65.11 -12.83
N SER A 29 -26.75 -65.03 -13.54
CA SER A 29 -27.14 -63.84 -14.32
C SER A 29 -27.43 -62.64 -13.43
N VAL A 30 -28.19 -62.84 -12.34
CA VAL A 30 -28.47 -61.77 -11.36
C VAL A 30 -27.19 -61.38 -10.63
N SER A 31 -26.33 -62.33 -10.28
CA SER A 31 -25.03 -62.04 -9.64
C SER A 31 -24.08 -61.25 -10.54
N SER A 32 -24.03 -61.59 -11.84
CA SER A 32 -23.26 -60.84 -12.83
C SER A 32 -23.77 -59.41 -12.99
N LEU A 33 -25.09 -59.21 -12.99
CA LEU A 33 -25.68 -57.88 -13.03
C LEU A 33 -25.34 -57.07 -11.77
N CYS A 34 -25.40 -57.68 -10.58
CA CYS A 34 -24.95 -57.04 -9.33
C CYS A 34 -23.48 -56.62 -9.43
N ASN A 35 -22.58 -57.49 -9.94
CA ASN A 35 -21.17 -57.16 -10.13
C ASN A 35 -20.99 -55.95 -11.06
N GLN A 36 -21.69 -55.93 -12.20
CA GLN A 36 -21.59 -54.83 -13.17
C GLN A 36 -22.04 -53.50 -12.57
N ILE A 37 -23.15 -53.50 -11.83
CA ILE A 37 -23.64 -52.29 -11.17
C ILE A 37 -22.65 -51.84 -10.10
N GLU A 38 -22.18 -52.73 -9.24
CA GLU A 38 -21.22 -52.39 -8.18
C GLU A 38 -19.91 -51.82 -8.74
N LEU A 39 -19.38 -52.41 -9.81
CA LEU A 39 -18.19 -51.87 -10.50
C LEU A 39 -18.45 -50.48 -11.08
N PHE A 40 -19.59 -50.28 -11.74
CA PHE A 40 -19.98 -48.97 -12.27
C PHE A 40 -20.11 -47.91 -11.17
N LEU A 41 -20.66 -48.28 -10.00
CA LEU A 41 -20.77 -47.37 -8.86
C LEU A 41 -19.39 -46.94 -8.33
N VAL A 42 -18.43 -47.87 -8.28
CA VAL A 42 -17.05 -47.55 -7.88
C VAL A 42 -16.36 -46.64 -8.91
N ASP A 43 -16.57 -46.87 -10.19
CA ASP A 43 -15.99 -46.01 -11.23
C ASP A 43 -16.61 -44.60 -11.23
N ALA A 44 -17.89 -44.47 -10.86
CA ALA A 44 -18.54 -43.17 -10.68
C ALA A 44 -17.96 -42.33 -9.52
N GLU A 45 -17.26 -42.95 -8.55
CA GLU A 45 -16.54 -42.23 -7.48
C GLU A 45 -15.21 -41.65 -7.96
N LYS A 46 -14.53 -42.34 -8.87
CA LYS A 46 -13.23 -41.91 -9.42
C LYS A 46 -13.31 -40.68 -10.32
N VAL A 47 -14.50 -40.28 -10.73
CA VAL A 47 -14.75 -39.07 -11.56
C VAL A 47 -14.47 -37.77 -10.77
N ARG A 48 -14.34 -37.85 -9.44
CA ARG A 48 -14.03 -36.67 -8.63
C ARG A 48 -12.66 -36.10 -9.01
N ILE A 49 -12.67 -34.90 -9.57
CA ILE A 49 -11.45 -34.17 -9.92
C ILE A 49 -10.92 -33.52 -8.64
N GLU A 50 -9.83 -34.08 -8.12
CA GLU A 50 -9.05 -33.51 -7.04
C GLU A 50 -7.76 -32.95 -7.63
N GLY A 51 -7.61 -31.63 -7.55
CA GLY A 51 -6.42 -30.93 -8.00
C GLY A 51 -6.22 -29.68 -7.16
N GLU A 52 -4.96 -29.32 -6.92
CA GLU A 52 -4.61 -28.26 -5.97
C GLU A 52 -5.09 -26.87 -6.37
N ASP A 53 -5.46 -26.67 -7.64
CA ASP A 53 -6.02 -25.42 -8.16
C ASP A 53 -7.52 -25.57 -8.52
N THR A 54 -8.19 -26.66 -8.13
CA THR A 54 -9.60 -26.84 -8.48
C THR A 54 -10.50 -25.85 -7.76
N GLY A 55 -11.46 -25.27 -8.50
CA GLY A 55 -12.46 -24.35 -7.97
C GLY A 55 -13.77 -25.06 -7.56
N PRO A 56 -14.72 -24.35 -6.93
CA PRO A 56 -15.94 -24.94 -6.38
C PRO A 56 -16.90 -25.46 -7.46
N GLU A 57 -16.82 -24.96 -8.70
CA GLU A 57 -17.56 -25.53 -9.85
C GLU A 57 -17.29 -27.02 -10.07
N SER A 58 -16.08 -27.50 -9.75
CA SER A 58 -15.74 -28.93 -9.89
C SER A 58 -16.62 -29.83 -9.02
N GLU A 59 -17.05 -29.37 -7.84
CA GLU A 59 -17.95 -30.12 -6.97
C GLU A 59 -19.34 -30.25 -7.60
N GLN A 60 -19.87 -29.17 -8.16
CA GLN A 60 -21.15 -29.24 -8.86
C GLN A 60 -21.11 -30.16 -10.07
N VAL A 61 -20.05 -30.08 -10.87
CA VAL A 61 -19.88 -30.94 -12.05
C VAL A 61 -19.82 -32.40 -11.61
N PHE A 62 -19.07 -32.70 -10.56
CA PHE A 62 -19.00 -34.05 -9.97
C PHE A 62 -20.38 -34.55 -9.52
N TRP A 63 -21.09 -33.79 -8.69
CA TRP A 63 -22.40 -34.22 -8.17
C TRP A 63 -23.47 -34.31 -9.27
N ARG A 64 -23.40 -33.46 -10.30
CA ARG A 64 -24.28 -33.50 -11.47
C ARG A 64 -24.04 -34.75 -12.31
N ALA A 65 -22.76 -35.07 -12.56
CA ALA A 65 -22.38 -36.31 -13.24
C ALA A 65 -22.81 -37.55 -12.45
N ARG A 66 -22.59 -37.55 -11.12
CA ARG A 66 -23.01 -38.62 -10.22
C ARG A 66 -24.53 -38.81 -10.25
N MET A 67 -25.31 -37.72 -10.13
CA MET A 67 -26.78 -37.79 -10.22
C MET A 67 -27.24 -38.38 -11.57
N ALA A 68 -26.64 -37.95 -12.68
CA ALA A 68 -26.97 -38.47 -14.00
C ALA A 68 -26.68 -39.97 -14.11
N CYS A 69 -25.50 -40.41 -13.65
CA CYS A 69 -25.09 -41.82 -13.65
C CYS A 69 -26.03 -42.69 -12.82
N TYR A 70 -26.34 -42.30 -11.58
CA TYR A 70 -27.21 -43.06 -10.69
C TYR A 70 -28.66 -43.10 -11.17
N ASN A 71 -29.18 -42.01 -11.73
CA ASN A 71 -30.51 -41.99 -12.36
C ASN A 71 -30.57 -42.91 -13.58
N HIS A 72 -29.52 -42.90 -14.41
CA HIS A 72 -29.42 -43.77 -15.58
C HIS A 72 -29.46 -45.25 -15.18
N VAL A 73 -28.59 -45.66 -14.25
CA VAL A 73 -28.57 -47.04 -13.72
C VAL A 73 -29.91 -47.40 -13.08
N GLY A 74 -30.47 -46.50 -12.27
CA GLY A 74 -31.76 -46.71 -11.61
C GLY A 74 -32.92 -46.88 -12.60
N THR A 75 -32.85 -46.24 -13.77
CA THR A 75 -33.83 -46.39 -14.85
C THR A 75 -33.62 -47.70 -15.59
N GLN A 76 -32.39 -48.00 -15.99
CA GLN A 76 -32.04 -49.27 -16.63
C GLN A 76 -32.45 -50.48 -15.78
N MET A 77 -32.22 -50.43 -14.46
CA MET A 77 -32.64 -51.51 -13.55
C MET A 77 -34.16 -51.79 -13.58
N LYS A 78 -34.99 -50.78 -13.85
CA LYS A 78 -36.46 -50.93 -13.95
C LYS A 78 -36.89 -51.46 -15.32
N GLU A 79 -36.10 -51.17 -16.36
CA GLU A 79 -36.40 -51.56 -17.75
C GLU A 79 -36.03 -53.01 -18.07
N ILE A 80 -35.22 -53.67 -17.24
CA ILE A 80 -34.84 -55.09 -17.43
C ILE A 80 -36.08 -55.99 -17.29
N PRO A 81 -36.57 -56.64 -18.37
CA PRO A 81 -37.87 -57.34 -18.31
C PRO A 81 -37.83 -58.62 -17.48
N TRP A 82 -36.70 -59.33 -17.48
CA TRP A 82 -36.56 -60.65 -16.85
C TRP A 82 -36.25 -60.59 -15.35
N ILE A 83 -35.83 -59.43 -14.82
CA ILE A 83 -35.31 -59.33 -13.45
C ILE A 83 -36.39 -59.58 -12.40
N ASN A 84 -37.60 -59.04 -12.59
CA ASN A 84 -38.69 -59.16 -11.61
C ASN A 84 -39.14 -60.62 -11.47
N SER A 85 -39.34 -61.32 -12.60
CA SER A 85 -39.69 -62.75 -12.59
C SER A 85 -38.56 -63.60 -12.00
N SER A 86 -37.30 -63.25 -12.30
CA SER A 86 -36.14 -63.96 -11.77
C SER A 86 -36.03 -63.81 -10.25
N ILE A 87 -36.20 -62.60 -9.72
CA ILE A 87 -36.17 -62.35 -8.28
C ILE A 87 -37.34 -63.06 -7.56
N GLN A 88 -38.53 -63.14 -8.16
CA GLN A 88 -39.64 -63.91 -7.60
C GLN A 88 -39.33 -65.40 -7.49
N ILE A 89 -38.74 -66.00 -8.53
CA ILE A 89 -38.32 -67.41 -8.51
C ILE A 89 -37.24 -67.64 -7.45
N LEU A 90 -36.21 -66.80 -7.42
CA LEU A 90 -35.11 -66.91 -6.47
C LEU A 90 -35.55 -66.69 -5.02
N LYS A 91 -36.58 -65.87 -4.79
CA LYS A 91 -37.16 -65.65 -3.45
C LYS A 91 -37.86 -66.90 -2.93
N ASN A 92 -38.52 -67.67 -3.78
CA ASN A 92 -39.17 -68.94 -3.40
C ASN A 92 -38.15 -70.08 -3.15
N LYS A 93 -36.90 -69.91 -3.61
CA LYS A 93 -35.78 -70.84 -3.40
C LYS A 93 -34.88 -70.41 -2.21
N ASP A 94 -35.21 -69.32 -1.52
CA ASP A 94 -34.38 -68.71 -0.47
C ASP A 94 -32.92 -68.44 -0.90
N SER A 95 -32.71 -68.01 -2.15
CA SER A 95 -31.37 -67.72 -2.67
C SER A 95 -30.76 -66.45 -2.05
N PRO A 96 -29.48 -66.47 -1.61
CA PRO A 96 -28.81 -65.29 -1.05
C PRO A 96 -28.62 -64.14 -2.05
N VAL A 97 -28.69 -64.44 -3.35
CA VAL A 97 -28.56 -63.46 -4.45
C VAL A 97 -29.68 -62.42 -4.41
N VAL A 98 -30.86 -62.79 -3.88
CA VAL A 98 -32.00 -61.86 -3.71
C VAL A 98 -31.65 -60.74 -2.73
N LEU A 99 -31.03 -61.08 -1.60
CA LEU A 99 -30.60 -60.10 -0.60
C LEU A 99 -29.54 -59.16 -1.18
N ARG A 100 -28.57 -59.72 -1.94
CA ARG A 100 -27.57 -58.92 -2.65
C ARG A 100 -28.20 -57.95 -3.64
N TRP A 101 -29.13 -58.41 -4.48
CA TRP A 101 -29.85 -57.55 -5.42
C TRP A 101 -30.62 -56.42 -4.73
N GLN A 102 -31.30 -56.72 -3.62
CA GLN A 102 -32.00 -55.71 -2.81
C GLN A 102 -31.03 -54.66 -2.26
N ASN A 103 -29.85 -55.08 -1.78
CA ASN A 103 -28.81 -54.17 -1.30
C ASN A 103 -28.27 -53.28 -2.42
N VAL A 104 -27.97 -53.84 -3.60
CA VAL A 104 -27.51 -53.05 -4.77
C VAL A 104 -28.57 -52.03 -5.18
N ARG A 105 -29.83 -52.45 -5.29
CA ARG A 105 -30.95 -51.55 -5.62
C ARG A 105 -31.12 -50.43 -4.59
N LYS A 106 -30.99 -50.76 -3.30
CA LYS A 106 -31.04 -49.79 -2.21
C LYS A 106 -29.89 -48.78 -2.33
N ARG A 107 -28.65 -49.24 -2.56
CA ARG A 107 -27.47 -48.38 -2.76
C ARG A 107 -27.65 -47.41 -3.93
N VAL A 108 -28.20 -47.87 -5.07
CA VAL A 108 -28.49 -47.00 -6.21
C VAL A 108 -29.55 -45.94 -5.85
N GLY A 109 -30.60 -46.33 -5.12
CA GLY A 109 -31.62 -45.39 -4.64
C GLY A 109 -31.07 -44.35 -3.66
N GLU A 110 -30.26 -44.78 -2.69
CA GLU A 110 -29.62 -43.91 -1.70
C GLU A 110 -28.65 -42.94 -2.36
N GLY A 111 -27.77 -43.40 -3.26
CA GLY A 111 -26.85 -42.53 -3.98
C GLY A 111 -27.55 -41.53 -4.92
N THR A 112 -28.70 -41.90 -5.49
CA THR A 112 -29.53 -40.96 -6.26
C THR A 112 -30.07 -39.84 -5.37
N ASN A 113 -30.59 -40.20 -4.19
CA ASN A 113 -31.14 -39.23 -3.25
C ASN A 113 -30.04 -38.33 -2.66
N GLU A 114 -28.89 -38.90 -2.33
CA GLU A 114 -27.70 -38.16 -1.89
C GLU A 114 -27.26 -37.14 -2.94
N ALA A 115 -27.06 -37.56 -4.19
CA ALA A 115 -26.60 -36.66 -5.24
C ALA A 115 -27.60 -35.54 -5.51
N LYS A 116 -28.91 -35.84 -5.45
CA LYS A 116 -29.98 -34.84 -5.61
C LYS A 116 -30.00 -33.82 -4.45
N ASP A 117 -29.86 -34.28 -3.22
CA ASP A 117 -29.82 -33.40 -2.04
C ASP A 117 -28.57 -32.51 -2.05
N ASN A 118 -27.40 -33.09 -2.32
CA ASN A 118 -26.14 -32.35 -2.39
C ASN A 118 -26.17 -31.28 -3.48
N LEU A 119 -26.71 -31.58 -4.66
CA LEU A 119 -26.87 -30.60 -5.74
C LEU A 119 -27.79 -29.45 -5.37
N LYS A 120 -28.85 -29.68 -4.58
CA LYS A 120 -29.75 -28.61 -4.14
C LYS A 120 -28.97 -27.55 -3.35
N TYR A 121 -28.19 -27.98 -2.35
CA TYR A 121 -27.37 -27.06 -1.54
C TYR A 121 -26.24 -26.41 -2.34
N LEU A 122 -25.53 -27.20 -3.16
CA LEU A 122 -24.44 -26.68 -3.98
C LEU A 122 -24.92 -25.64 -5.00
N THR A 123 -26.11 -25.82 -5.59
CA THR A 123 -26.67 -24.83 -6.52
C THR A 123 -26.92 -23.50 -5.81
N THR A 124 -27.50 -23.51 -4.60
CA THR A 124 -27.68 -22.29 -3.80
C THR A 124 -26.36 -21.58 -3.49
N ILE A 125 -25.31 -22.33 -3.13
CA ILE A 125 -23.99 -21.76 -2.86
C ILE A 125 -23.40 -21.14 -4.15
N THR A 126 -23.65 -21.76 -5.31
CA THR A 126 -23.09 -21.34 -6.60
C THR A 126 -23.57 -19.97 -7.04
N ASP A 127 -24.85 -19.66 -6.79
CA ASP A 127 -25.41 -18.36 -7.13
C ASP A 127 -24.69 -17.24 -6.35
N ILE A 128 -24.33 -17.51 -5.09
CA ILE A 128 -23.55 -16.59 -4.24
C ILE A 128 -22.09 -16.52 -4.67
N LEU A 129 -21.55 -17.60 -5.24
CA LEU A 129 -20.16 -17.64 -5.72
C LEU A 129 -19.96 -16.87 -7.04
N GLN A 130 -21.00 -16.44 -7.75
CA GLN A 130 -20.87 -15.72 -9.04
C GLN A 130 -19.88 -14.54 -9.00
N PRO A 131 -19.88 -13.66 -7.97
CA PRO A 131 -18.94 -12.56 -7.89
C PRO A 131 -17.47 -12.99 -7.73
N LEU A 132 -17.19 -14.21 -7.27
CA LEU A 132 -15.82 -14.73 -7.20
C LEU A 132 -15.20 -14.99 -8.58
N TYR A 133 -16.03 -15.05 -9.62
CA TYR A 133 -15.59 -15.17 -11.02
C TYR A 133 -15.45 -13.81 -11.72
N SER A 134 -15.76 -12.71 -11.02
CA SER A 134 -15.63 -11.35 -11.57
C SER A 134 -14.19 -10.83 -11.70
N ASN A 135 -13.21 -11.58 -11.18
CA ASN A 135 -11.78 -11.21 -11.12
C ASN A 135 -11.50 -9.88 -10.39
N GLN A 136 -12.39 -9.45 -9.49
CA GLN A 136 -12.28 -8.19 -8.74
C GLN A 136 -12.37 -8.45 -7.23
N PRO A 137 -11.23 -8.48 -6.50
CA PRO A 137 -11.22 -8.78 -5.08
C PRO A 137 -12.12 -7.87 -4.24
N GLY A 138 -12.21 -6.58 -4.56
CA GLY A 138 -13.15 -5.67 -3.90
C GLY A 138 -14.61 -6.14 -3.96
N LYS A 139 -15.08 -6.64 -5.11
CA LYS A 139 -16.44 -7.20 -5.25
C LYS A 139 -16.59 -8.53 -4.52
N MET A 140 -15.55 -9.36 -4.53
CA MET A 140 -15.54 -10.64 -3.80
C MET A 140 -15.72 -10.39 -2.30
N THR A 141 -15.02 -9.40 -1.74
CA THR A 141 -15.08 -9.04 -0.31
C THR A 141 -16.50 -8.75 0.17
N LEU A 142 -17.35 -8.16 -0.68
CA LEU A 142 -18.73 -7.81 -0.33
C LEU A 142 -19.62 -9.04 -0.10
N VAL A 143 -19.35 -10.17 -0.77
CA VAL A 143 -20.20 -11.37 -0.69
C VAL A 143 -19.69 -12.45 0.25
N ILE A 144 -18.50 -12.27 0.84
CA ILE A 144 -17.88 -13.24 1.76
C ILE A 144 -18.77 -13.53 2.97
N SER A 145 -19.39 -12.49 3.53
CA SER A 145 -20.25 -12.66 4.71
C SER A 145 -21.44 -13.56 4.40
N ASP A 146 -22.14 -13.29 3.29
CA ASP A 146 -23.30 -14.05 2.85
C ASP A 146 -22.91 -15.49 2.45
N LEU A 147 -21.72 -15.65 1.87
CA LEU A 147 -21.18 -16.96 1.51
C LEU A 147 -20.92 -17.83 2.73
N ILE A 148 -20.22 -17.31 3.75
CA ILE A 148 -19.92 -18.07 4.97
C ILE A 148 -21.22 -18.41 5.71
N GLU A 149 -22.18 -17.49 5.79
CA GLU A 149 -23.47 -17.75 6.43
C GLU A 149 -24.27 -18.84 5.69
N THR A 150 -24.22 -18.85 4.35
CA THR A 150 -24.87 -19.90 3.56
C THR A 150 -24.17 -21.26 3.73
N ILE A 151 -22.85 -21.28 3.85
CA ILE A 151 -22.09 -22.51 4.15
C ILE A 151 -22.43 -23.03 5.55
N LYS A 152 -22.57 -22.15 6.55
CA LYS A 152 -23.08 -22.50 7.88
C LYS A 152 -24.46 -23.15 7.81
N MET A 153 -25.41 -22.53 7.10
CA MET A 153 -26.75 -23.08 6.93
C MET A 153 -26.72 -24.44 6.25
N THR A 154 -25.85 -24.61 5.24
CA THR A 154 -25.65 -25.89 4.54
C THR A 154 -25.07 -26.95 5.47
N HIS A 155 -24.05 -26.63 6.27
CA HIS A 155 -23.47 -27.56 7.25
C HIS A 155 -24.52 -28.03 8.28
N SER A 156 -25.38 -27.11 8.72
CA SER A 156 -26.45 -27.41 9.68
C SER A 156 -27.54 -28.31 9.08
N MET A 157 -28.07 -27.93 7.91
CA MET A 157 -29.28 -28.55 7.35
C MET A 157 -29.02 -29.73 6.40
N ALA A 158 -27.88 -29.76 5.70
CA ALA A 158 -27.62 -30.79 4.70
C ALA A 158 -27.36 -32.14 5.38
N LYS A 159 -28.11 -33.16 4.95
CA LYS A 159 -28.02 -34.51 5.52
C LYS A 159 -26.75 -35.24 5.06
N TYR A 160 -26.41 -35.12 3.78
CA TYR A 160 -25.28 -35.86 3.18
C TYR A 160 -24.06 -34.95 2.97
N TYR A 161 -24.22 -33.78 2.36
CA TYR A 161 -23.10 -32.86 2.13
C TYR A 161 -22.55 -32.20 3.40
N GLY A 162 -23.34 -32.14 4.48
CA GLY A 162 -23.02 -31.43 5.72
C GLY A 162 -21.85 -31.98 6.54
N SER A 163 -21.13 -33.00 6.08
CA SER A 163 -19.95 -33.55 6.77
C SER A 163 -18.79 -32.53 6.84
N ARG A 164 -17.94 -32.64 7.87
CA ARG A 164 -16.74 -31.80 8.03
C ARG A 164 -15.79 -31.87 6.82
N ASP A 165 -15.61 -33.05 6.24
CA ASP A 165 -14.69 -33.25 5.11
C ASP A 165 -15.17 -32.55 3.84
N ASN A 166 -16.46 -32.65 3.51
CA ASN A 166 -17.06 -31.95 2.38
C ASN A 166 -17.03 -30.43 2.58
N MET A 167 -17.32 -29.93 3.78
CA MET A 167 -17.23 -28.49 4.09
C MET A 167 -15.80 -27.97 3.95
N THR A 168 -14.82 -28.71 4.47
CA THR A 168 -13.40 -28.37 4.34
C THR A 168 -13.00 -28.35 2.85
N THR A 169 -13.37 -29.38 2.08
CA THR A 169 -13.07 -29.46 0.65
C THR A 169 -13.68 -28.29 -0.13
N LEU A 170 -14.93 -27.94 0.16
CA LEU A 170 -15.60 -26.82 -0.48
C LEU A 170 -14.88 -25.49 -0.17
N LEU A 171 -14.57 -25.23 1.09
CA LEU A 171 -13.88 -24.00 1.52
C LEU A 171 -12.46 -23.89 0.93
N VAL A 172 -11.72 -25.00 0.82
CA VAL A 172 -10.43 -25.06 0.12
C VAL A 172 -10.61 -24.68 -1.36
N LYS A 173 -11.61 -25.24 -2.04
CA LYS A 173 -11.90 -24.92 -3.46
C LYS A 173 -12.31 -23.46 -3.66
N ILE A 174 -13.08 -22.90 -2.73
CA ILE A 174 -13.46 -21.48 -2.70
C ILE A 174 -12.20 -20.60 -2.55
N SER A 175 -11.32 -20.94 -1.60
CA SER A 175 -10.03 -20.26 -1.38
C SER A 175 -9.16 -20.29 -2.66
N ASN A 176 -9.04 -21.45 -3.31
CA ASN A 176 -8.34 -21.59 -4.59
C ASN A 176 -8.92 -20.69 -5.68
N GLN A 177 -10.25 -20.58 -5.77
CA GLN A 177 -10.91 -19.71 -6.74
C GLN A 177 -10.64 -18.22 -6.45
N MET A 178 -10.61 -17.81 -5.18
CA MET A 178 -10.23 -16.44 -4.80
C MET A 178 -8.78 -16.14 -5.21
N ILE A 179 -7.84 -17.06 -4.95
CA ILE A 179 -6.44 -16.90 -5.37
C ILE A 179 -6.34 -16.76 -6.89
N LYS A 180 -7.07 -17.58 -7.66
CA LYS A 180 -7.13 -17.46 -9.12
C LYS A 180 -7.63 -16.09 -9.58
N ALA A 181 -8.73 -15.62 -9.03
CA ALA A 181 -9.28 -14.30 -9.34
C ALA A 181 -8.31 -13.18 -8.97
N CYS A 182 -7.64 -13.26 -7.81
CA CYS A 182 -6.60 -12.32 -7.39
C CYS A 182 -5.38 -12.32 -8.33
N ARG A 183 -4.92 -13.49 -8.79
CA ARG A 183 -3.83 -13.58 -9.79
C ARG A 183 -4.21 -12.88 -11.09
N VAL A 184 -5.45 -13.07 -11.57
CA VAL A 184 -5.95 -12.40 -12.78
C VAL A 184 -6.07 -10.89 -12.55
N TRP A 185 -6.59 -10.47 -11.39
CA TRP A 185 -6.70 -9.05 -11.00
C TRP A 185 -5.36 -8.32 -11.05
N ILE A 186 -4.32 -8.90 -10.45
CA ILE A 186 -2.97 -8.34 -10.44
C ILE A 186 -2.38 -8.32 -11.85
N LYS A 187 -2.58 -9.39 -12.64
CA LYS A 187 -2.10 -9.46 -14.01
C LYS A 187 -2.85 -8.52 -14.96
N ASN A 188 -4.09 -8.15 -14.67
CA ASN A 188 -4.89 -7.26 -15.51
C ASN A 188 -4.19 -5.90 -15.69
N VAL A 189 -3.93 -5.55 -16.95
CA VAL A 189 -3.26 -4.33 -17.38
C VAL A 189 -4.29 -3.39 -18.02
N PRO A 190 -4.28 -2.08 -17.71
CA PRO A 190 -5.05 -1.10 -18.47
C PRO A 190 -4.71 -1.13 -19.97
N ALA A 191 -5.69 -0.78 -20.81
CA ALA A 191 -5.53 -0.78 -22.27
C ALA A 191 -4.37 0.10 -22.77
N SER A 192 -4.02 1.16 -22.04
CA SER A 192 -2.87 2.04 -22.34
C SER A 192 -1.51 1.32 -22.32
N TYR A 193 -1.42 0.16 -21.67
CA TYR A 193 -0.22 -0.66 -21.72
C TYR A 193 -0.24 -1.64 -22.88
N LEU A 194 -1.36 -1.81 -23.60
CA LEU A 194 -1.55 -2.79 -24.67
C LEU A 194 -1.09 -2.32 -26.06
N ASP A 195 -0.82 -1.02 -26.25
CA ASP A 195 -0.57 -0.39 -27.56
C ASP A 195 0.78 -0.70 -28.25
N ASN A 196 1.55 -1.68 -27.78
CA ASN A 196 2.78 -2.11 -28.46
C ASN A 196 2.59 -3.53 -29.00
N GLU A 197 2.63 -3.68 -30.33
CA GLU A 197 2.35 -4.92 -31.09
C GLU A 197 3.36 -6.07 -30.88
N ASP A 198 4.39 -5.92 -30.05
CA ASP A 198 5.43 -6.95 -29.87
C ASP A 198 5.28 -7.78 -28.58
N GLY A 199 4.70 -8.98 -28.74
CA GLY A 199 5.07 -10.18 -27.96
C GLY A 199 4.61 -10.28 -26.50
N PRO A 200 4.82 -11.45 -25.87
CA PRO A 200 4.25 -11.78 -24.57
C PRO A 200 4.95 -10.97 -23.48
N LYS A 201 4.21 -10.06 -22.86
CA LYS A 201 4.66 -9.22 -21.74
C LYS A 201 4.85 -10.04 -20.46
N ARG A 202 5.85 -10.89 -20.45
CA ARG A 202 6.32 -11.53 -19.22
C ARG A 202 6.96 -10.41 -18.39
N HIS A 203 6.51 -10.21 -17.14
CA HIS A 203 7.12 -9.32 -16.14
C HIS A 203 6.74 -7.83 -16.09
N ILE A 204 5.49 -7.47 -16.46
CA ILE A 204 4.96 -6.10 -16.24
C ILE A 204 4.74 -5.77 -14.75
N ILE A 205 4.87 -6.72 -13.81
CA ILE A 205 4.54 -6.47 -12.39
C ILE A 205 5.44 -5.38 -11.81
N TYR A 206 6.74 -5.41 -12.12
CA TYR A 206 7.71 -4.46 -11.58
C TYR A 206 7.75 -3.12 -12.34
N ASP A 207 7.20 -3.05 -13.55
CA ASP A 207 7.29 -1.89 -14.43
C ASP A 207 6.03 -0.99 -14.41
N ARG A 208 4.99 -1.39 -13.67
CA ARG A 208 3.75 -0.62 -13.52
C ARG A 208 3.89 0.51 -12.52
N ASP A 209 2.95 1.45 -12.61
CA ASP A 209 2.73 2.46 -11.59
C ASP A 209 2.62 1.80 -10.19
N PRO A 210 3.49 2.16 -9.23
CA PRO A 210 3.50 1.59 -7.89
C PRO A 210 2.15 1.71 -7.18
N LYS A 211 1.40 2.80 -7.41
CA LYS A 211 0.10 2.99 -6.75
C LYS A 211 -0.96 2.00 -7.23
N ASP A 212 -1.07 1.75 -8.54
CA ASP A 212 -2.01 0.77 -9.09
C ASP A 212 -1.76 -0.63 -8.51
N ILE A 213 -0.52 -1.09 -8.57
CA ILE A 213 -0.19 -2.47 -8.18
C ILE A 213 -0.27 -2.69 -6.66
N LEU A 214 0.12 -1.70 -5.85
CA LEU A 214 -0.01 -1.77 -4.40
C LEU A 214 -1.48 -1.76 -3.97
N ASN A 215 -2.35 -0.98 -4.63
CA ASN A 215 -3.80 -1.02 -4.38
C ASN A 215 -4.37 -2.41 -4.72
N LYS A 216 -4.01 -2.98 -5.87
CA LYS A 216 -4.45 -4.33 -6.27
C LYS A 216 -4.00 -5.41 -5.28
N ILE A 217 -2.76 -5.32 -4.78
CA ILE A 217 -2.25 -6.21 -3.73
C ILE A 217 -3.03 -6.01 -2.43
N GLY A 218 -3.30 -4.76 -2.04
CA GLY A 218 -4.10 -4.40 -0.87
C GLY A 218 -5.50 -5.02 -0.91
N ASP A 219 -6.19 -4.97 -2.06
CA ASP A 219 -7.49 -5.59 -2.23
C ASP A 219 -7.45 -7.11 -2.02
N CYS A 220 -6.40 -7.78 -2.52
CA CYS A 220 -6.21 -9.22 -2.38
C CYS A 220 -5.94 -9.63 -0.92
N ILE A 221 -5.13 -8.85 -0.21
CA ILE A 221 -4.84 -9.08 1.22
C ILE A 221 -6.11 -8.85 2.04
N THR A 222 -6.83 -7.76 1.76
CA THR A 222 -8.09 -7.43 2.44
C THR A 222 -9.13 -8.54 2.27
N LEU A 223 -9.22 -9.12 1.07
CA LEU A 223 -10.11 -10.25 0.81
C LEU A 223 -9.80 -11.46 1.71
N ASN A 224 -8.54 -11.88 1.80
CA ASN A 224 -8.15 -13.01 2.65
C ASN A 224 -8.43 -12.70 4.13
N THR A 225 -8.08 -11.48 4.59
CA THR A 225 -8.37 -11.04 5.95
C THR A 225 -9.87 -11.08 6.24
N LYS A 226 -10.71 -10.60 5.32
CA LYS A 226 -12.18 -10.63 5.50
C LYS A 226 -12.72 -12.05 5.48
N PHE A 227 -12.19 -12.93 4.64
CA PHE A 227 -12.55 -14.35 4.58
C PHE A 227 -12.29 -15.06 5.91
N GLN A 228 -11.11 -14.89 6.49
CA GLN A 228 -10.76 -15.43 7.80
C GLN A 228 -11.59 -14.82 8.93
N GLN A 229 -11.81 -13.50 8.90
CA GLN A 229 -12.66 -12.82 9.89
C GLN A 229 -14.08 -13.39 9.90
N CYS A 230 -14.76 -13.42 8.75
CA CYS A 230 -16.12 -13.94 8.67
C CYS A 230 -16.23 -15.42 9.10
N TYR A 231 -15.24 -16.24 8.76
CA TYR A 231 -15.16 -17.63 9.24
C TYR A 231 -15.06 -17.70 10.76
N ASN A 232 -14.14 -16.93 11.34
CA ASN A 232 -13.89 -16.90 12.78
C ASN A 232 -15.09 -16.34 13.55
N ASP A 233 -15.74 -15.30 13.04
CA ASP A 233 -16.96 -14.73 13.62
C ASP A 233 -18.06 -15.79 13.72
N VAL A 234 -18.29 -16.56 12.65
CA VAL A 234 -19.27 -17.65 12.66
C VAL A 234 -18.86 -18.78 13.61
N LYS A 235 -17.58 -19.17 13.64
CA LYS A 235 -17.05 -20.17 14.57
C LYS A 235 -17.29 -19.77 16.03
N GLN A 236 -16.93 -18.53 16.40
CA GLN A 236 -17.11 -18.01 17.76
C GLN A 236 -18.60 -17.90 18.13
N ASN A 237 -19.44 -17.40 17.22
CA ASN A 237 -20.88 -17.29 17.45
C ASN A 237 -21.54 -18.66 17.70
N LEU A 238 -21.13 -19.71 17.01
CA LEU A 238 -21.66 -21.06 17.22
C LEU A 238 -21.16 -21.71 18.51
N LEU A 239 -19.94 -21.37 18.94
CA LEU A 239 -19.39 -21.79 20.21
C LEU A 239 -20.15 -21.15 21.38
N LEU A 240 -20.35 -19.83 21.33
CA LEU A 240 -21.09 -19.07 22.37
C LEU A 240 -22.53 -19.54 22.52
N ASN A 241 -23.18 -19.91 21.41
CA ASN A 241 -24.56 -20.37 21.40
C ASN A 241 -24.71 -21.88 21.70
N ASN A 242 -23.62 -22.60 22.01
CA ASN A 242 -23.61 -24.05 22.26
C ASN A 242 -24.35 -24.86 21.17
N ALA A 243 -24.14 -24.52 19.90
CA ALA A 243 -24.78 -25.22 18.79
C ALA A 243 -24.33 -26.69 18.70
N GLU A 244 -25.23 -27.60 18.33
CA GLU A 244 -24.92 -29.04 18.19
C GLU A 244 -23.85 -29.30 17.11
N LYS A 245 -23.86 -28.51 16.03
CA LYS A 245 -22.88 -28.57 14.94
C LYS A 245 -21.96 -27.35 15.00
N GLN A 246 -20.70 -27.61 15.33
CA GLN A 246 -19.65 -26.59 15.42
C GLN A 246 -18.95 -26.38 14.09
N PHE A 247 -18.52 -25.14 13.82
CA PHE A 247 -17.79 -24.75 12.60
C PHE A 247 -16.28 -24.94 12.80
N ASP A 248 -15.89 -26.19 13.06
CA ASP A 248 -14.51 -26.56 13.38
C ASP A 248 -13.91 -27.41 12.25
N PHE A 249 -13.48 -26.72 11.20
CA PHE A 249 -12.82 -27.30 10.03
C PHE A 249 -11.31 -27.00 10.05
N SER A 250 -10.54 -27.68 9.20
CA SER A 250 -9.09 -27.48 9.11
C SER A 250 -8.76 -26.10 8.53
N GLU A 251 -8.46 -25.14 9.42
CA GLU A 251 -8.09 -23.77 9.05
C GLU A 251 -6.79 -23.73 8.23
N GLU A 252 -5.82 -24.59 8.55
CA GLU A 252 -4.57 -24.73 7.80
C GLU A 252 -4.81 -25.12 6.34
N ALA A 253 -5.73 -26.06 6.10
CA ALA A 253 -6.08 -26.46 4.73
C ALA A 253 -6.80 -25.33 3.98
N ILE A 254 -7.74 -24.64 4.64
CA ILE A 254 -8.60 -23.62 4.01
C ILE A 254 -7.82 -22.34 3.70
N PHE A 255 -7.03 -21.87 4.66
CA PHE A 255 -6.37 -20.56 4.59
C PHE A 255 -4.89 -20.66 4.22
N GLY A 256 -4.19 -21.76 4.51
CA GLY A 256 -2.74 -21.85 4.38
C GLY A 256 -2.22 -21.47 2.99
N ASN A 257 -2.85 -21.95 1.92
CA ASN A 257 -2.47 -21.58 0.55
C ASN A 257 -2.72 -20.09 0.25
N PHE A 258 -3.80 -19.50 0.77
CA PHE A 258 -4.10 -18.08 0.58
C PHE A 258 -3.15 -17.21 1.40
N ASP A 259 -2.79 -17.64 2.62
CA ASP A 259 -1.80 -16.96 3.46
C ASP A 259 -0.42 -16.96 2.79
N LEU A 260 0.03 -18.10 2.25
CA LEU A 260 1.26 -18.18 1.46
C LEU A 260 1.22 -17.24 0.25
N PHE A 261 0.07 -17.15 -0.43
CA PHE A 261 -0.12 -16.19 -1.51
C PHE A 261 -0.01 -14.74 -1.03
N CYS A 262 -0.67 -14.37 0.06
CA CYS A 262 -0.58 -13.02 0.64
C CYS A 262 0.85 -12.69 1.11
N GLN A 263 1.58 -13.65 1.68
CA GLN A 263 3.00 -13.48 2.02
C GLN A 263 3.84 -13.21 0.77
N ARG A 264 3.59 -13.94 -0.33
CA ARG A 264 4.25 -13.67 -1.62
C ARG A 264 3.93 -12.27 -2.13
N LEU A 265 2.67 -11.84 -2.05
CA LEU A 265 2.27 -10.49 -2.45
C LEU A 265 2.95 -9.40 -1.62
N LYS A 266 3.15 -9.61 -0.32
CA LYS A 266 3.89 -8.67 0.55
C LYS A 266 5.35 -8.52 0.11
N LYS A 267 6.02 -9.62 -0.27
CA LYS A 267 7.38 -9.57 -0.83
C LYS A 267 7.43 -8.82 -2.17
N ILE A 268 6.43 -9.01 -3.03
CA ILE A 268 6.30 -8.25 -4.28
C ILE A 268 6.06 -6.76 -4.01
N ALA A 269 5.18 -6.44 -3.07
CA ALA A 269 4.93 -5.06 -2.64
C ALA A 269 6.19 -4.39 -2.11
N ASP A 270 6.99 -5.10 -1.31
CA ASP A 270 8.29 -4.62 -0.82
C ASP A 270 9.25 -4.27 -1.97
N ILE A 271 9.39 -5.14 -2.98
CA ILE A 271 10.21 -4.83 -4.17
C ILE A 271 9.72 -3.54 -4.86
N ILE A 272 8.40 -3.37 -5.01
CA ILE A 272 7.80 -2.23 -5.72
C ILE A 272 7.97 -0.93 -4.93
N ILE A 273 7.74 -0.96 -3.62
CA ILE A 273 7.96 0.19 -2.72
C ILE A 273 9.44 0.58 -2.76
N THR A 274 10.33 -0.41 -2.73
CA THR A 274 11.78 -0.18 -2.85
C THR A 274 12.13 0.50 -4.15
N LYS A 275 11.60 -0.02 -5.28
CA LYS A 275 11.81 0.59 -6.59
C LYS A 275 11.37 2.04 -6.63
N ASP A 276 10.18 2.34 -6.12
CA ASP A 276 9.62 3.69 -6.12
C ASP A 276 10.49 4.66 -5.28
N ASN A 277 10.91 4.24 -4.08
CA ASN A 277 11.78 5.04 -3.21
C ASN A 277 13.12 5.40 -3.89
N PHE A 278 13.76 4.46 -4.59
CA PHE A 278 15.00 4.71 -5.34
C PHE A 278 14.76 5.48 -6.66
N SER A 279 13.56 5.42 -7.25
CA SER A 279 13.23 6.25 -8.43
C SER A 279 13.04 7.74 -8.08
N SER A 280 12.65 8.05 -6.85
CA SER A 280 12.62 9.43 -6.35
C SER A 280 14.03 10.01 -6.25
N LEU A 281 15.03 9.19 -5.89
CA LEU A 281 16.45 9.57 -5.92
C LEU A 281 16.94 9.95 -7.33
N GLU A 282 16.50 9.24 -8.37
CA GLU A 282 16.90 9.53 -9.77
C GLU A 282 16.54 10.94 -10.23
N LYS A 283 15.45 11.50 -9.68
CA LYS A 283 15.00 12.86 -9.99
C LYS A 283 15.88 13.92 -9.31
N THR A 284 16.72 13.53 -8.36
CA THR A 284 17.57 14.44 -7.61
C THR A 284 18.96 14.52 -8.25
N THR A 285 19.42 15.72 -8.56
CA THR A 285 20.69 15.99 -9.27
C THR A 285 21.93 15.88 -8.36
N VAL A 286 21.97 14.87 -7.50
CA VAL A 286 23.06 14.70 -6.52
C VAL A 286 24.20 13.90 -7.13
N ALA A 287 25.39 14.51 -7.19
CA ALA A 287 26.60 13.83 -7.62
C ALA A 287 26.99 12.71 -6.64
N GLY A 288 27.19 11.50 -7.15
CA GLY A 288 27.65 10.32 -6.38
C GLY A 288 26.58 9.25 -6.10
N LEU A 289 25.29 9.51 -6.38
CA LEU A 289 24.21 8.51 -6.22
C LEU A 289 23.93 7.69 -7.48
N SER A 290 24.55 8.03 -8.62
CA SER A 290 24.30 7.38 -9.91
C SER A 290 24.64 5.89 -9.91
N ASP A 291 25.70 5.49 -9.22
CA ASP A 291 26.15 4.10 -9.18
C ASP A 291 25.22 3.24 -8.32
N ILE A 292 24.77 3.77 -7.16
CA ILE A 292 23.80 3.12 -6.27
C ILE A 292 22.47 2.87 -7.02
N ILE A 293 21.99 3.90 -7.71
CA ILE A 293 20.78 3.83 -8.54
C ILE A 293 20.94 2.78 -9.66
N LYS A 294 22.09 2.75 -10.34
CA LYS A 294 22.35 1.80 -11.43
C LYS A 294 22.41 0.36 -10.92
N ASN A 295 23.01 0.13 -9.76
CA ASN A 295 23.08 -1.18 -9.13
C ASN A 295 21.69 -1.67 -8.73
N GLN A 296 20.88 -0.80 -8.11
CA GLN A 296 19.50 -1.12 -7.75
C GLN A 296 18.64 -1.46 -8.98
N ASN A 297 18.75 -0.69 -10.06
CA ASN A 297 18.05 -0.99 -11.31
C ASN A 297 18.51 -2.33 -11.92
N SER A 298 19.78 -2.67 -11.77
CA SER A 298 20.33 -3.96 -12.21
C SER A 298 19.77 -5.12 -11.39
N ALA A 299 19.65 -4.97 -10.06
CA ALA A 299 19.05 -5.97 -9.18
C ALA A 299 17.57 -6.25 -9.51
N ILE A 300 16.80 -5.19 -9.83
CA ILE A 300 15.41 -5.35 -10.29
C ILE A 300 15.35 -6.03 -11.65
N ASN A 301 16.24 -5.67 -12.57
CA ASN A 301 16.31 -6.32 -13.89
C ASN A 301 16.65 -7.80 -13.78
N GLU A 302 17.47 -8.22 -12.82
CA GLU A 302 17.75 -9.64 -12.59
C GLU A 302 16.48 -10.41 -12.23
N LEU A 303 15.63 -9.87 -11.33
CA LEU A 303 14.33 -10.45 -10.98
C LEU A 303 13.35 -10.44 -12.16
N ARG A 304 13.43 -9.42 -13.01
CA ARG A 304 12.56 -9.24 -14.18
C ARG A 304 12.81 -10.26 -15.27
N VAL A 305 14.03 -10.77 -15.43
CA VAL A 305 14.38 -11.71 -16.52
C VAL A 305 14.11 -13.17 -16.15
N LYS A 306 13.78 -13.47 -14.88
CA LYS A 306 13.56 -14.85 -14.41
C LYS A 306 12.39 -15.53 -15.14
N PRO A 307 12.51 -16.80 -15.57
CA PRO A 307 11.52 -17.45 -16.43
C PRO A 307 10.24 -17.94 -15.73
N TYR A 308 10.05 -17.64 -14.45
CA TYR A 308 8.90 -18.08 -13.65
C TYR A 308 7.91 -16.94 -13.38
N ASP A 309 6.67 -17.30 -13.03
CA ASP A 309 5.65 -16.33 -12.60
C ASP A 309 5.83 -15.99 -11.12
N ALA A 310 6.12 -14.72 -10.81
CA ALA A 310 6.30 -14.24 -9.44
C ALA A 310 5.07 -14.47 -8.53
N LEU A 311 3.87 -14.54 -9.10
CA LEU A 311 2.62 -14.76 -8.37
C LEU A 311 2.34 -16.24 -8.02
N MET A 312 3.18 -17.16 -8.50
CA MET A 312 3.12 -18.56 -8.11
C MET A 312 3.72 -18.78 -6.72
N HIS A 313 2.87 -18.65 -5.71
CA HIS A 313 3.24 -18.78 -4.29
C HIS A 313 3.82 -20.15 -3.89
N ARG A 314 3.59 -21.21 -4.68
CA ARG A 314 4.13 -22.55 -4.40
C ARG A 314 5.58 -22.73 -4.87
N LEU A 315 6.10 -21.84 -5.72
CA LEU A 315 7.49 -21.90 -6.17
C LEU A 315 8.40 -21.25 -5.15
N GLN A 316 9.22 -22.07 -4.48
CA GLN A 316 10.23 -21.61 -3.51
C GLN A 316 11.39 -20.82 -4.15
N ILE A 317 11.65 -21.04 -5.45
CA ILE A 317 12.75 -20.38 -6.19
C ILE A 317 12.67 -18.85 -6.11
N PHE A 318 11.45 -18.28 -6.11
CA PHE A 318 11.27 -16.84 -5.92
C PHE A 318 11.75 -16.38 -4.54
N ASP A 319 11.55 -17.18 -3.49
CA ASP A 319 11.94 -16.77 -2.14
C ASP A 319 13.46 -16.74 -2.00
N GLU A 320 14.17 -17.63 -2.69
CA GLU A 320 15.63 -17.61 -2.82
C GLU A 320 16.11 -16.36 -3.59
N ASP A 321 15.50 -16.07 -4.74
CA ASP A 321 15.86 -14.89 -5.54
C ASP A 321 15.50 -13.57 -4.83
N TYR A 322 14.40 -13.53 -4.07
CA TYR A 322 14.02 -12.40 -3.23
C TYR A 322 15.00 -12.20 -2.07
N ALA A 323 15.49 -13.28 -1.45
CA ALA A 323 16.52 -13.19 -0.41
C ALA A 323 17.81 -12.57 -0.95
N LYS A 324 18.29 -13.02 -2.12
CA LYS A 324 19.45 -12.41 -2.81
C LYS A 324 19.22 -10.94 -3.14
N TYR A 325 18.05 -10.61 -3.69
CA TYR A 325 17.67 -9.22 -3.94
C TYR A 325 17.74 -8.38 -2.66
N LYS A 326 17.24 -8.91 -1.54
CA LYS A 326 17.25 -8.22 -0.26
C LYS A 326 18.67 -7.97 0.24
N GLU A 327 19.57 -8.96 0.14
CA GLU A 327 20.99 -8.82 0.46
C GLU A 327 21.65 -7.72 -0.39
N TYR A 328 21.35 -7.65 -1.69
CA TYR A 328 21.84 -6.56 -2.54
C TYR A 328 21.33 -5.19 -2.07
N ILE A 329 20.04 -5.05 -1.76
CA ILE A 329 19.49 -3.78 -1.30
C ILE A 329 20.05 -3.39 0.07
N GLU A 330 20.25 -4.33 0.99
CA GLU A 330 20.89 -4.07 2.28
C GLU A 330 22.31 -3.52 2.13
N LYS A 331 23.07 -4.03 1.15
CA LYS A 331 24.38 -3.47 0.80
C LYS A 331 24.27 -2.06 0.23
N GLU A 332 23.36 -1.82 -0.71
CA GLU A 332 23.16 -0.48 -1.30
C GLU A 332 22.69 0.55 -0.25
N GLU A 333 21.95 0.13 0.77
CA GLU A 333 21.65 0.98 1.92
C GLU A 333 22.87 1.34 2.75
N GLU A 334 23.78 0.39 2.96
CA GLU A 334 25.03 0.65 3.67
C GLU A 334 25.92 1.61 2.87
N ASP A 335 26.00 1.43 1.55
CA ASP A 335 26.68 2.35 0.64
C ASP A 335 26.03 3.76 0.68
N LEU A 336 24.70 3.84 0.77
CA LEU A 336 24.00 5.11 0.96
C LEU A 336 24.32 5.78 2.31
N LYS A 337 24.42 5.02 3.41
CA LYS A 337 24.87 5.55 4.71
C LYS A 337 26.29 6.09 4.62
N HIS A 338 27.21 5.32 4.04
CA HIS A 338 28.59 5.77 3.83
C HIS A 338 28.66 7.03 2.96
N TYR A 339 27.82 7.12 1.93
CA TYR A 339 27.69 8.33 1.13
C TYR A 339 27.25 9.52 2.01
N ILE A 340 26.20 9.37 2.81
CA ILE A 340 25.72 10.42 3.74
C ILE A 340 26.84 10.84 4.71
N ASP A 341 27.51 9.87 5.33
CA ASP A 341 28.65 10.13 6.22
C ASP A 341 29.76 10.92 5.51
N SER A 342 30.08 10.54 4.27
CA SER A 342 31.11 11.23 3.49
C SER A 342 30.75 12.69 3.22
N GLN A 343 29.47 13.00 2.97
CA GLN A 343 29.00 14.37 2.73
C GLN A 343 29.07 15.22 4.01
N PHE A 344 28.71 14.67 5.16
CA PHE A 344 28.80 15.36 6.45
C PHE A 344 30.24 15.56 6.92
N ASN A 345 31.17 14.68 6.51
CA ASN A 345 32.58 14.72 6.92
C ASN A 345 33.50 15.48 5.95
N GLN A 346 32.97 16.13 4.91
CA GLN A 346 33.78 16.93 3.97
C GLN A 346 34.49 18.09 4.70
N GLN A 347 35.65 18.52 4.19
CA GLN A 347 36.30 19.73 4.70
C GLN A 347 35.44 20.97 4.39
N ASN A 348 34.91 21.62 5.45
CA ASN A 348 33.99 22.76 5.38
C ASN A 348 32.70 22.47 4.61
N PRO A 349 31.79 21.63 5.15
CA PRO A 349 30.54 21.34 4.48
C PRO A 349 29.65 22.60 4.48
N LEU A 350 29.12 22.96 3.31
CA LEU A 350 28.17 24.06 3.20
C LEU A 350 26.83 23.62 3.78
N LEU A 351 26.30 24.40 4.73
CA LEU A 351 25.02 24.11 5.39
C LEU A 351 23.87 23.92 4.39
N GLN A 352 23.89 24.67 3.28
CA GLN A 352 22.91 24.57 2.21
C GLN A 352 22.93 23.21 1.49
N ASP A 353 24.12 22.67 1.23
CA ASP A 353 24.26 21.41 0.51
C ASP A 353 23.79 20.23 1.38
N LEU A 354 24.12 20.26 2.67
CA LEU A 354 23.64 19.29 3.64
C LEU A 354 22.12 19.33 3.83
N ILE A 355 21.52 20.53 3.84
CA ILE A 355 20.05 20.68 3.89
C ILE A 355 19.41 20.09 2.62
N ASN A 356 19.97 20.33 1.45
CA ASN A 356 19.46 19.79 0.19
C ASN A 356 19.50 18.25 0.20
N ILE A 357 20.64 17.67 0.60
CA ILE A 357 20.80 16.22 0.76
C ILE A 357 19.76 15.66 1.73
N MET A 358 19.55 16.31 2.89
CA MET A 358 18.56 15.87 3.87
C MET A 358 17.12 15.97 3.36
N CYS A 359 16.76 17.03 2.63
CA CYS A 359 15.45 17.15 1.99
C CYS A 359 15.19 16.01 1.00
N GLN A 360 16.19 15.66 0.20
CA GLN A 360 16.10 14.64 -0.84
C GLN A 360 16.06 13.22 -0.24
N LEU A 361 16.89 12.95 0.77
CA LEU A 361 16.83 11.71 1.54
C LEU A 361 15.48 11.54 2.26
N GLY A 362 14.86 12.68 2.61
CA GLY A 362 13.47 12.81 3.09
C GLY A 362 12.44 12.01 2.29
N GLU A 363 12.55 12.04 0.96
CA GLU A 363 11.61 11.34 0.07
C GLU A 363 11.76 9.81 0.08
N ILE A 364 12.86 9.28 0.63
CA ILE A 364 13.25 7.86 0.59
C ILE A 364 12.93 7.15 1.92
N LEU A 365 12.52 7.89 2.95
CA LEU A 365 12.34 7.42 4.32
C LEU A 365 11.08 6.56 4.53
N ASN A 366 11.13 5.32 4.04
CA ASN A 366 10.23 4.25 4.47
C ASN A 366 10.96 3.07 5.14
N ARG A 367 12.29 3.14 5.28
CA ARG A 367 13.10 2.03 5.82
C ARG A 367 13.60 2.30 7.26
N PRO A 368 13.41 1.36 8.21
CA PRO A 368 13.79 1.57 9.61
C PRO A 368 15.29 1.86 9.84
N ALA A 369 16.18 1.17 9.14
CA ALA A 369 17.63 1.28 9.35
C ALA A 369 18.20 2.64 8.88
N LEU A 370 17.70 3.18 7.76
CA LEU A 370 18.07 4.52 7.30
C LEU A 370 17.42 5.62 8.16
N LYS A 371 16.26 5.35 8.76
CA LYS A 371 15.54 6.31 9.59
C LYS A 371 16.37 6.76 10.79
N GLU A 372 16.95 5.83 11.53
CA GLU A 372 17.79 6.15 12.70
C GLU A 372 19.03 6.96 12.31
N HIS A 373 19.70 6.57 11.22
CA HIS A 373 20.89 7.27 10.74
C HIS A 373 20.59 8.71 10.28
N VAL A 374 19.50 8.92 9.53
CA VAL A 374 19.08 10.26 9.11
C VAL A 374 18.72 11.13 10.32
N ILE A 375 18.09 10.56 11.35
CA ILE A 375 17.80 11.28 12.59
C ILE A 375 19.08 11.72 13.30
N GLU A 376 20.10 10.86 13.34
CA GLU A 376 21.41 11.22 13.90
C GLU A 376 22.03 12.39 13.13
N LYS A 377 22.06 12.33 11.80
CA LYS A 377 22.59 13.40 10.94
C LYS A 377 21.80 14.69 11.03
N TYR A 378 20.48 14.61 11.21
CA TYR A 378 19.66 15.79 11.50
C TYR A 378 20.09 16.49 12.80
N LYS A 379 20.48 15.75 13.84
CA LYS A 379 21.01 16.36 15.08
C LYS A 379 22.34 17.06 14.83
N SER A 380 23.25 16.44 14.08
CA SER A 380 24.51 17.09 13.67
C SER A 380 24.27 18.35 12.85
N LEU A 381 23.26 18.33 11.97
CA LEU A 381 22.88 19.50 11.18
C LEU A 381 22.32 20.64 12.04
N LEU A 382 21.55 20.32 13.09
CA LEU A 382 21.09 21.32 14.07
C LEU A 382 22.26 21.96 14.82
N GLU A 383 23.30 21.19 15.17
CA GLU A 383 24.50 21.70 15.83
C GLU A 383 25.28 22.65 14.93
N MET A 384 25.51 22.27 13.67
CA MET A 384 26.14 23.16 12.69
C MET A 384 25.33 24.44 12.47
N PHE A 385 24.00 24.35 12.48
CA PHE A 385 23.16 25.55 12.39
C PHE A 385 23.24 26.45 13.64
N LEU A 386 23.38 25.87 14.83
CA LEU A 386 23.62 26.64 16.07
C LEU A 386 24.95 27.39 16.01
N GLU A 387 26.01 26.73 15.52
CA GLU A 387 27.32 27.35 15.32
C GLU A 387 27.25 28.45 14.27
N PHE A 388 26.52 28.22 13.18
CA PHE A 388 26.26 29.23 12.16
C PHE A 388 25.55 30.47 12.73
N ILE A 389 24.46 30.30 13.50
CA ILE A 389 23.77 31.41 14.16
C ILE A 389 24.72 32.17 15.09
N SER A 390 25.55 31.45 15.85
CA SER A 390 26.54 32.04 16.76
C SER A 390 27.61 32.84 16.00
N SER A 391 28.07 32.32 14.86
CA SER A 391 29.01 33.01 13.97
C SER A 391 28.40 34.27 13.36
N VAL A 392 27.14 34.21 12.92
CA VAL A 392 26.42 35.39 12.40
C VAL A 392 26.24 36.43 13.50
N ASN A 393 25.92 36.02 14.72
CA ASN A 393 25.78 36.94 15.87
C ASN A 393 27.11 37.62 16.20
N LYS A 394 28.22 36.87 16.21
CA LYS A 394 29.57 37.43 16.41
C LYS A 394 29.96 38.38 15.27
N PHE A 395 29.73 38.00 14.02
CA PHE A 395 29.98 38.85 12.86
C PHE A 395 29.17 40.15 12.92
N PHE A 396 27.92 40.08 13.39
CA PHE A 396 27.11 41.24 13.64
C PHE A 396 27.71 42.13 14.74
N ASP A 397 28.12 41.56 15.88
CA ASP A 397 28.71 42.31 16.99
C ASP A 397 30.01 43.03 16.60
N ASP A 398 30.88 42.36 15.85
CA ASP A 398 32.17 42.89 15.43
C ASP A 398 32.02 44.04 14.41
N ASN A 399 30.97 44.00 13.58
CA ASN A 399 30.79 44.94 12.46
C ASN A 399 29.62 45.91 12.65
N CYS A 400 28.84 45.84 13.73
CA CYS A 400 27.63 46.67 13.91
C CYS A 400 27.92 48.18 13.88
N LYS A 401 29.13 48.59 14.28
CA LYS A 401 29.57 49.99 14.26
C LYS A 401 29.92 50.47 12.86
N ASN A 402 30.62 49.64 12.09
CA ASN A 402 31.07 49.93 10.73
C ASN A 402 30.74 48.72 9.82
N PRO A 403 29.48 48.61 9.36
CA PRO A 403 29.07 47.46 8.57
C PRO A 403 29.78 47.45 7.22
N PRO A 404 30.09 46.26 6.67
CA PRO A 404 30.63 46.14 5.32
C PRO A 404 29.53 46.48 4.30
N ILE A 405 29.62 47.68 3.75
CA ILE A 405 28.65 48.23 2.79
C ILE A 405 29.21 48.07 1.37
N PRO A 406 28.45 47.54 0.40
CA PRO A 406 28.89 47.47 -1.01
C PRO A 406 29.14 48.86 -1.60
N THR A 407 30.11 48.96 -2.50
CA THR A 407 30.44 50.22 -3.20
C THR A 407 29.20 50.80 -3.92
N GLY A 408 28.85 52.05 -3.64
CA GLY A 408 27.67 52.72 -4.22
C GLY A 408 26.43 52.75 -3.32
N PHE A 409 26.45 52.10 -2.15
CA PHE A 409 25.41 52.24 -1.14
C PHE A 409 25.73 53.39 -0.17
N SER A 410 24.70 54.10 0.28
CA SER A 410 24.83 55.10 1.36
C SER A 410 25.11 54.44 2.71
N THR A 411 25.63 55.21 3.67
CA THR A 411 25.97 54.70 5.01
C THR A 411 24.74 54.15 5.73
N VAL A 412 23.60 54.83 5.67
CA VAL A 412 22.34 54.41 6.30
C VAL A 412 21.67 53.28 5.52
N GLY A 413 21.51 53.43 4.20
CA GLY A 413 20.84 52.43 3.35
C GLY A 413 21.63 51.12 3.28
N GLY A 414 22.96 51.20 3.19
CA GLY A 414 23.86 50.05 3.21
C GLY A 414 23.86 49.31 4.55
N SER A 415 23.84 50.03 5.67
CA SER A 415 23.74 49.44 7.01
C SER A 415 22.45 48.62 7.19
N ILE A 416 21.32 49.15 6.70
CA ILE A 416 20.03 48.47 6.79
C ILE A 416 19.96 47.28 5.82
N ALA A 417 20.45 47.45 4.59
CA ALA A 417 20.55 46.36 3.62
C ALA A 417 21.41 45.19 4.14
N TRP A 418 22.55 45.50 4.78
CA TRP A 418 23.41 44.51 5.41
C TRP A 418 22.69 43.72 6.50
N ALA A 419 21.99 44.41 7.42
CA ALA A 419 21.20 43.73 8.45
C ALA A 419 20.07 42.87 7.85
N LYS A 420 19.37 43.35 6.81
CA LYS A 420 18.34 42.56 6.09
C LYS A 420 18.93 41.34 5.40
N MET A 421 20.12 41.45 4.82
CA MET A 421 20.81 40.34 4.18
C MET A 421 21.19 39.25 5.19
N LEU A 422 21.68 39.63 6.38
CA LEU A 422 21.93 38.68 7.47
C LEU A 422 20.64 38.00 7.93
N MET A 423 19.56 38.76 8.14
CA MET A 423 18.25 38.21 8.51
C MET A 423 17.75 37.21 7.46
N PHE A 424 17.78 37.59 6.17
CA PHE A 424 17.35 36.73 5.07
C PHE A 424 18.15 35.43 5.00
N HIS A 425 19.46 35.49 5.20
CA HIS A 425 20.33 34.33 5.15
C HIS A 425 20.04 33.34 6.29
N VAL A 426 19.81 33.83 7.51
CA VAL A 426 19.45 32.98 8.66
C VAL A 426 18.02 32.44 8.51
N GLU A 427 17.08 33.25 8.03
CA GLU A 427 15.67 32.87 7.83
C GLU A 427 15.51 31.77 6.77
N LYS A 428 16.28 31.84 5.67
CA LYS A 428 16.34 30.81 4.65
C LYS A 428 16.58 29.42 5.24
N PHE A 429 17.57 29.29 6.12
CA PHE A 429 17.89 28.02 6.77
C PHE A 429 16.89 27.66 7.87
N MET A 430 16.41 28.65 8.63
CA MET A 430 15.41 28.41 9.68
C MET A 430 14.10 27.83 9.13
N ASN A 431 13.69 28.20 7.92
CA ASN A 431 12.48 27.67 7.28
C ASN A 431 12.53 26.16 7.07
N PHE A 432 13.70 25.60 6.77
CA PHE A 432 13.89 24.14 6.71
C PHE A 432 13.61 23.50 8.07
N PHE A 433 14.24 23.97 9.15
CA PHE A 433 14.05 23.40 10.50
C PHE A 433 12.66 23.63 11.09
N LYS A 434 11.94 24.66 10.63
CA LYS A 434 10.53 24.91 10.96
C LYS A 434 9.58 23.93 10.26
N SER A 435 9.88 23.55 9.02
CA SER A 435 9.05 22.60 8.26
C SER A 435 9.07 21.17 8.84
N VAL A 436 10.06 20.86 9.67
CA VAL A 436 10.13 19.58 10.41
C VAL A 436 9.26 19.65 11.67
N TYR A 437 8.09 19.01 11.64
CA TYR A 437 7.09 19.02 12.73
C TYR A 437 7.59 18.27 13.99
N VAL A 438 7.18 18.75 15.16
CA VAL A 438 7.49 18.18 16.49
C VAL A 438 6.18 17.77 17.14
N GLN A 439 6.04 16.49 17.52
CA GLN A 439 4.94 16.08 18.39
C GLN A 439 5.33 16.38 19.83
N VAL A 440 4.71 17.39 20.42
CA VAL A 440 4.78 17.68 21.85
C VAL A 440 3.96 16.60 22.55
N GLN A 441 4.62 15.67 23.24
CA GLN A 441 3.98 14.94 24.33
C GLN A 441 4.26 15.77 25.57
N ASP A 442 3.37 16.72 25.86
CA ASP A 442 3.28 17.28 27.21
C ASP A 442 2.75 16.15 28.09
N ASP A 443 3.56 15.72 29.06
CA ASP A 443 3.17 14.71 30.05
C ASP A 443 2.05 15.20 30.99
N ASP A 444 1.47 16.40 30.78
CA ASP A 444 0.48 16.99 31.70
C ASP A 444 -0.69 17.80 31.10
N GLN A 445 -0.98 17.78 29.78
CA GLN A 445 -2.19 18.45 29.26
C GLN A 445 -2.99 17.61 28.25
N LYS A 446 -4.30 17.47 28.54
CA LYS A 446 -5.29 16.68 27.78
C LYS A 446 -5.31 17.02 26.28
N PRO A 447 -5.59 16.03 25.41
CA PRO A 447 -5.60 16.24 23.97
C PRO A 447 -6.72 17.21 23.55
N VAL A 448 -6.34 18.31 22.89
CA VAL A 448 -7.27 19.16 22.15
C VAL A 448 -7.57 18.47 20.82
N ASN A 449 -8.83 18.10 20.63
CA ASN A 449 -9.32 17.48 19.40
C ASN A 449 -9.47 18.58 18.33
N ILE A 450 -8.56 18.65 17.38
CA ILE A 450 -8.68 19.51 16.20
C ILE A 450 -9.22 18.63 15.08
N GLU A 451 -10.49 18.82 14.71
CA GLU A 451 -11.06 18.17 13.52
C GLU A 451 -10.32 18.66 12.26
N PRO A 452 -10.01 17.76 11.31
CA PRO A 452 -9.35 18.15 10.06
C PRO A 452 -10.32 18.94 9.16
N ASP A 453 -10.01 20.21 8.92
CA ASP A 453 -10.63 20.99 7.84
C ASP A 453 -10.14 20.46 6.48
N PHE A 454 -11.06 19.95 5.68
CA PHE A 454 -10.78 19.33 4.38
C PHE A 454 -10.59 20.34 3.23
N ASN A 455 -10.62 21.65 3.49
CA ASN A 455 -10.62 22.69 2.44
C ASN A 455 -9.30 23.43 2.19
N GLU A 456 -8.19 23.15 2.88
CA GLU A 456 -6.92 23.80 2.57
C GLU A 456 -6.08 23.08 1.50
N LYS A 457 -5.72 23.83 0.45
CA LYS A 457 -4.85 23.40 -0.65
C LYS A 457 -3.49 22.96 -0.11
N ARG A 458 -3.17 21.67 -0.32
CA ARG A 458 -1.87 21.05 -0.04
C ARG A 458 -0.73 21.84 -0.71
N TYR A 459 0.08 22.52 0.09
CA TYR A 459 1.44 22.89 -0.29
C TYR A 459 2.40 21.77 0.10
N TYR A 460 3.26 21.39 -0.85
CA TYR A 460 4.38 20.47 -0.71
C TYR A 460 5.44 20.97 0.31
N PRO A 461 6.31 20.08 0.85
CA PRO A 461 6.46 18.68 0.45
C PRO A 461 5.69 17.67 1.32
N PRO A 462 5.45 16.46 0.79
CA PRO A 462 4.43 15.52 1.22
C PRO A 462 4.80 14.76 2.49
N THR A 463 3.75 14.26 3.12
CA THR A 463 3.68 13.17 4.10
C THR A 463 4.86 12.19 4.05
N GLY A 464 5.84 12.42 4.91
CA GLY A 464 6.97 11.52 5.21
C GLY A 464 7.65 11.84 6.54
N TYR A 465 7.57 13.09 7.02
CA TYR A 465 8.05 13.53 8.33
C TYR A 465 6.95 13.63 9.40
N HIS A 466 5.96 12.73 9.36
CA HIS A 466 5.08 12.60 10.50
C HIS A 466 5.62 11.47 11.37
N THR A 467 6.13 11.92 12.53
CA THR A 467 6.63 11.18 13.68
C THR A 467 8.17 11.08 13.75
N ILE A 468 8.64 11.34 14.98
CA ILE A 468 10.00 11.31 15.53
C ILE A 468 10.70 12.67 15.56
N LEU A 469 10.33 13.51 16.53
CA LEU A 469 11.28 14.16 17.44
C LEU A 469 10.53 14.48 18.75
N GLN A 470 10.81 13.76 19.84
CA GLN A 470 10.65 14.33 21.18
C GLN A 470 11.51 15.61 21.23
N GLU A 471 11.07 16.62 21.95
CA GLU A 471 11.76 17.91 22.03
C GLU A 471 13.26 17.75 22.27
N PHE A 472 14.07 17.97 21.24
CA PHE A 472 15.50 18.10 21.43
C PHE A 472 15.76 19.48 22.05
N SER A 473 16.38 19.50 23.23
CA SER A 473 16.85 20.74 23.88
C SER A 473 17.63 21.66 22.93
N LYS A 474 18.29 21.09 21.92
CA LYS A 474 19.00 21.80 20.85
C LYS A 474 18.07 22.55 19.88
N LYS A 475 16.88 22.04 19.53
CA LYS A 475 15.91 22.76 18.66
C LYS A 475 15.31 23.97 19.38
N ILE A 476 15.02 23.83 20.67
CA ILE A 476 14.59 24.95 21.53
C ILE A 476 15.70 26.01 21.56
N LYS A 477 16.95 25.61 21.80
CA LYS A 477 18.12 26.51 21.74
C LYS A 477 18.26 27.20 20.37
N VAL A 478 18.04 26.48 19.26
CA VAL A 478 18.03 27.08 17.90
C VAL A 478 16.95 28.15 17.82
N GLN A 479 15.72 27.84 18.23
CA GLN A 479 14.60 28.78 18.19
C GLN A 479 14.84 30.00 19.08
N THR A 480 15.39 29.82 20.28
CA THR A 480 15.73 30.91 21.20
C THR A 480 16.83 31.79 20.64
N ASN A 481 17.95 31.20 20.18
CA ASN A 481 19.07 31.95 19.61
C ASN A 481 18.69 32.67 18.31
N TYR A 482 17.90 32.00 17.45
CA TYR A 482 17.31 32.60 16.26
C TYR A 482 16.44 33.80 16.62
N SER A 483 15.51 33.64 17.56
CA SER A 483 14.59 34.72 17.97
C SER A 483 15.35 35.90 18.55
N HIS A 484 16.36 35.63 19.38
CA HIS A 484 17.22 36.66 19.97
C HIS A 484 18.03 37.41 18.90
N LEU A 485 18.67 36.68 17.96
CA LEU A 485 19.42 37.29 16.86
C LEU A 485 18.52 38.13 15.95
N MET A 486 17.34 37.62 15.59
CA MET A 486 16.39 38.34 14.75
C MET A 486 15.86 39.60 15.44
N GLU A 487 15.61 39.53 16.75
CA GLU A 487 15.21 40.70 17.53
C GLU A 487 16.33 41.75 17.58
N LYS A 488 17.56 41.33 17.83
CA LYS A 488 18.75 42.21 17.81
C LYS A 488 18.95 42.90 16.46
N LEU A 489 18.80 42.16 15.35
CA LEU A 489 18.89 42.70 13.99
C LEU A 489 17.74 43.68 13.67
N ARG A 490 16.52 43.41 14.15
CA ARG A 490 15.39 44.34 14.01
C ARG A 490 15.59 45.62 14.83
N GLN A 491 16.03 45.50 16.07
CA GLN A 491 16.34 46.65 16.93
C GLN A 491 17.42 47.53 16.30
N TYR A 492 18.45 46.94 15.71
CA TYR A 492 19.47 47.69 14.97
C TYR A 492 18.87 48.48 13.80
N GLN A 493 17.98 47.88 13.01
CA GLN A 493 17.30 48.58 11.91
C GLN A 493 16.44 49.74 12.43
N VAL A 494 15.63 49.51 13.47
CA VAL A 494 14.77 50.55 14.06
C VAL A 494 15.60 51.70 14.61
N ASN A 495 16.68 51.41 15.33
CA ASN A 495 17.58 52.42 15.89
C ASN A 495 18.27 53.22 14.79
N ARG A 496 18.76 52.55 13.74
CA ARG A 496 19.44 53.22 12.61
C ARG A 496 18.47 54.11 11.82
N ILE A 497 17.22 53.69 11.63
CA ILE A 497 16.17 54.52 11.03
C ILE A 497 15.85 55.71 11.94
N ALA A 498 15.80 55.52 13.27
CA ALA A 498 15.55 56.61 14.21
C ALA A 498 16.69 57.64 14.28
N GLU A 499 17.95 57.20 14.21
CA GLU A 499 19.14 58.06 14.07
C GLU A 499 19.06 58.86 12.78
N TRP A 500 18.83 58.20 11.64
CA TRP A 500 18.67 58.84 10.35
C TRP A 500 17.55 59.90 10.35
N LYS A 501 16.42 59.62 11.00
CA LYS A 501 15.34 60.60 11.18
C LYS A 501 15.77 61.86 11.91
N LYS A 502 16.67 61.76 12.89
CA LYS A 502 17.24 62.91 13.61
C LYS A 502 18.21 63.68 12.72
N GLU A 503 19.08 62.99 11.99
CA GLU A 503 20.00 63.61 11.02
C GLU A 503 19.25 64.42 9.95
N ILE A 504 18.10 63.92 9.47
CA ILE A 504 17.25 64.67 8.52
C ILE A 504 16.74 65.99 9.14
N GLN A 505 16.41 66.01 10.43
CA GLN A 505 15.96 67.23 11.10
C GLN A 505 17.08 68.27 11.18
N GLU A 506 18.33 67.84 11.37
CA GLU A 506 19.51 68.71 11.33
C GLU A 506 19.77 69.23 9.90
N ILE A 507 19.67 68.38 8.88
CA ILE A 507 19.79 68.79 7.46
C ILE A 507 18.70 69.82 7.12
N ARG A 508 17.47 69.65 7.63
CA ARG A 508 16.40 70.64 7.45
C ARG A 508 16.75 72.02 8.03
N MET A 509 17.44 72.06 9.17
CA MET A 509 17.93 73.31 9.75
C MET A 509 19.04 73.93 8.88
N SER A 510 19.92 73.10 8.29
CA SER A 510 20.98 73.56 7.38
C SER A 510 20.44 74.14 6.06
N LEU A 511 19.32 73.61 5.55
CA LEU A 511 18.63 74.10 4.33
C LEU A 511 18.05 75.51 4.48
N GLN A 512 17.94 76.04 5.70
CA GLN A 512 17.53 77.43 5.97
C GLN A 512 18.69 78.42 5.82
N SER A 513 19.91 77.93 5.58
CA SER A 513 21.06 78.78 5.28
C SER A 513 21.00 79.36 3.86
N THR A 514 21.61 80.53 3.66
CA THR A 514 21.67 81.19 2.35
C THR A 514 22.48 80.37 1.34
N VAL A 515 21.86 80.05 0.21
CA VAL A 515 22.41 79.21 -0.89
C VAL A 515 23.59 79.88 -1.60
N LEU A 516 23.64 81.20 -1.65
CA LEU A 516 24.74 81.97 -2.23
C LEU A 516 25.46 82.74 -1.12
N VAL A 517 26.70 82.35 -0.86
CA VAL A 517 27.57 83.01 0.10
C VAL A 517 28.66 83.75 -0.66
N GLN A 518 28.76 85.06 -0.43
CA GLN A 518 29.83 85.87 -1.00
C GLN A 518 31.05 85.80 -0.07
N HIS A 519 32.19 85.35 -0.60
CA HIS A 519 33.41 85.25 0.19
C HIS A 519 33.93 86.65 0.56
N GLU A 520 34.10 86.92 1.86
CA GLU A 520 34.36 88.27 2.41
C GLU A 520 35.56 89.00 1.78
N LYS A 521 36.59 88.27 1.32
CA LYS A 521 37.82 88.86 0.75
C LYS A 521 37.89 88.87 -0.77
N THR A 522 37.21 87.95 -1.46
CA THR A 522 37.36 87.75 -2.92
C THR A 522 36.13 88.17 -3.71
N LYS A 523 35.00 88.47 -3.02
CA LYS A 523 33.70 88.84 -3.62
C LYS A 523 33.12 87.81 -4.62
N GLN A 524 33.74 86.64 -4.75
CA GLN A 524 33.22 85.53 -5.56
C GLN A 524 32.05 84.86 -4.83
N LEU A 525 31.04 84.50 -5.61
CA LEU A 525 29.84 83.81 -5.14
C LEU A 525 30.13 82.31 -5.12
N PHE A 526 29.98 81.68 -3.95
CA PHE A 526 30.00 80.24 -3.82
C PHE A 526 28.58 79.73 -3.57
N VAL A 527 28.26 78.60 -4.21
CA VAL A 527 27.02 77.89 -3.95
C VAL A 527 27.25 77.01 -2.72
N ASN A 528 26.56 77.32 -1.63
CA ASN A 528 26.56 76.54 -0.40
C ASN A 528 25.64 75.31 -0.58
N PHE A 529 26.00 74.42 -1.51
CA PHE A 529 25.27 73.19 -1.76
C PHE A 529 25.81 72.07 -0.88
N ASP A 530 25.00 71.64 0.08
CA ASP A 530 25.37 70.56 0.98
C ASP A 530 25.30 69.21 0.26
N GLN A 531 26.45 68.54 0.13
CA GLN A 531 26.56 67.21 -0.48
C GLN A 531 25.67 66.17 0.24
N ARG A 532 25.33 66.41 1.51
CA ARG A 532 24.41 65.59 2.31
C ARG A 532 23.00 65.51 1.73
N ILE A 533 22.57 66.50 0.94
CA ILE A 533 21.26 66.49 0.27
C ILE A 533 21.22 65.41 -0.82
N THR A 534 22.30 65.25 -1.59
CA THR A 534 22.38 64.19 -2.62
C THR A 534 22.47 62.79 -2.00
N GLU A 535 23.17 62.67 -0.87
CA GLU A 535 23.23 61.43 -0.08
C GLU A 535 21.85 61.09 0.50
N LEU A 536 21.11 62.07 1.01
CA LEU A 536 19.74 61.90 1.50
C LEU A 536 18.80 61.43 0.40
N CYS A 537 18.90 62.00 -0.80
CA CYS A 537 18.09 61.55 -1.93
C CYS A 537 18.37 60.11 -2.34
N HIS A 538 19.65 59.72 -2.34
CA HIS A 538 20.07 58.34 -2.59
C HIS A 538 19.61 57.38 -1.48
N GLU A 539 19.68 57.81 -0.21
CA GLU A 539 19.17 57.07 0.95
C GLU A 539 17.68 56.80 0.84
N VAL A 540 16.87 57.81 0.52
CA VAL A 540 15.41 57.64 0.36
C VAL A 540 15.09 56.65 -0.76
N LYS A 541 15.76 56.74 -1.92
CA LYS A 541 15.60 55.80 -3.05
C LYS A 541 15.98 54.36 -2.67
N LEU A 542 17.08 54.20 -1.91
CA LEU A 542 17.51 52.89 -1.40
C LEU A 542 16.53 52.32 -0.36
N LEU A 543 16.02 53.13 0.56
CA LEU A 543 15.06 52.69 1.59
C LEU A 543 13.72 52.28 0.97
N GLN A 544 13.27 52.97 -0.08
CA GLN A 544 12.11 52.58 -0.89
C GLN A 544 12.34 51.24 -1.60
N THR A 545 13.52 51.07 -2.22
CA THR A 545 13.91 49.81 -2.89
C THR A 545 14.00 48.64 -1.91
N LEU A 546 14.37 48.90 -0.65
CA LEU A 546 14.44 47.91 0.42
C LEU A 546 13.06 47.56 1.02
N ASN A 547 11.94 48.01 0.46
CA ASN A 547 10.58 47.74 0.95
C ASN A 547 10.36 48.14 2.43
N ILE A 548 10.94 49.26 2.85
CA ILE A 548 10.60 49.86 4.15
C ILE A 548 9.28 50.60 4.01
N LYS A 549 8.38 50.45 4.99
CA LYS A 549 7.05 51.08 4.93
C LYS A 549 7.18 52.58 4.73
N GLU A 550 6.41 53.14 3.81
CA GLU A 550 6.44 54.58 3.52
C GLU A 550 6.15 55.46 4.74
N SER A 551 5.45 54.94 5.74
CA SER A 551 5.19 55.59 7.04
C SER A 551 6.45 55.81 7.88
N GLU A 552 7.53 55.07 7.61
CA GLU A 552 8.80 55.20 8.33
C GLU A 552 9.75 56.21 7.69
N ILE A 553 9.45 56.69 6.49
CA ILE A 553 10.22 57.74 5.80
C ILE A 553 9.60 59.11 6.14
N PRO A 554 10.36 60.05 6.75
CA PRO A 554 9.85 61.39 7.05
C PRO A 554 9.33 62.12 5.81
N GLU A 555 8.17 62.77 5.91
CA GLU A 555 7.60 63.59 4.82
C GLU A 555 8.58 64.68 4.33
N ALA A 556 9.42 65.20 5.22
CA ALA A 556 10.47 66.15 4.88
C ALA A 556 11.49 65.58 3.87
N ALA A 557 11.93 64.32 4.06
CA ALA A 557 12.86 63.67 3.15
C ALA A 557 12.19 63.30 1.80
N LYS A 558 10.89 62.99 1.81
CA LYS A 558 10.09 62.78 0.60
C LYS A 558 9.91 64.07 -0.21
N SER A 559 9.67 65.19 0.47
CA SER A 559 9.53 66.50 -0.18
C SER A 559 10.83 66.93 -0.87
N ILE A 560 11.97 66.74 -0.20
CA ILE A 560 13.30 67.06 -0.75
C ILE A 560 13.61 66.20 -1.99
N THR A 561 13.30 64.91 -1.97
CA THR A 561 13.50 64.02 -3.14
C THR A 561 12.55 64.31 -4.29
N LEU A 562 11.30 64.72 -4.02
CA LEU A 562 10.36 65.15 -5.05
C LEU A 562 10.84 66.40 -5.79
N HIS A 563 11.55 67.30 -5.10
CA HIS A 563 12.14 68.48 -5.74
C HIS A 563 13.36 68.15 -6.61
N GLU A 564 14.12 67.10 -6.31
CA GLU A 564 15.21 66.60 -7.17
C GLU A 564 14.69 66.07 -8.51
N VAL A 565 13.56 65.37 -8.53
CA VAL A 565 12.97 64.77 -9.75
C VAL A 565 12.33 65.83 -10.67
N ASN A 566 11.97 66.99 -10.12
CA ASN A 566 11.35 68.10 -10.85
C ASN A 566 12.37 69.15 -11.34
N LEU A 567 13.66 68.92 -11.13
CA LEU A 567 14.80 69.65 -11.69
C LEU A 567 15.38 68.87 -12.87
#